data_AF-J2Y874-F1
#
_entry.id   AF-J2Y874-F1
#
_cell.length_a   1.000
_cell.length_b   1.000
_cell.length_c   1.000
_cell.angle_alpha   90.00
_cell.angle_beta   90.00
_cell.angle_gamma   90.00
#
_symmetry.space_group_name_H-M   'P 1'
#
loop_
_entity.id
_entity.type
_entity.pdbx_description
1 polymer ?
#
loop_
_entity_poly.entity_id
_entity_poly.type
_entity_poly.pdbx_seq_one_letter_code
_entity_poly.pdbx_strand_id
1 'polypeptide(L)'
;MPNHFSNTHCPDWATALLNGFSQIFLQRHPLCGLLCMLAILFTAPSLFGGALLGGVAGLLTAQRRGYAKADRQAGLFSYNGILLGLLLSLTLPWSALLPPLIIASGGLSAMLTHQWLKRTRGHRCLPAYTAPFVGLAWLLMSFTSPQSPPISIEMTIPNLLAAHLSGLGQVMFLGHPVAGALIATGLLLANRRAAGWALFGSVVGLVFTLSQHENAAALSGLGGYNCVLVALAISRQHRQPWLPLLGILLAVMLTPGFTVLGLPPLTAPFILACWLIQATGRAWHQASLDSAPCAPRGNHPRLR
;
A
#
# COMPACT_ATOMS: atom_id res chain seq x y z
N MET A 1 32.61 -11.22 -15.33
CA MET A 1 32.48 -9.88 -14.73
C MET A 1 31.02 -9.44 -14.91
N PRO A 2 30.24 -9.16 -13.85
CA PRO A 2 28.92 -8.61 -14.03
C PRO A 2 29.03 -7.11 -14.30
N ASN A 3 28.51 -6.67 -15.46
CA ASN A 3 28.39 -5.27 -15.82
C ASN A 3 27.49 -4.53 -14.82
N HIS A 4 28.10 -3.71 -13.96
CA HIS A 4 27.40 -2.68 -13.21
C HIS A 4 27.02 -1.55 -14.18
N PHE A 5 25.78 -1.56 -14.67
CA PHE A 5 25.15 -0.33 -15.15
C PHE A 5 24.86 0.54 -13.92
N SER A 6 25.84 1.34 -13.51
CA SER A 6 25.65 2.47 -12.61
C SER A 6 24.83 3.53 -13.35
N ASN A 7 23.52 3.61 -13.07
CA ASN A 7 22.71 4.75 -13.49
C ASN A 7 23.21 6.01 -12.77
N THR A 8 23.77 6.95 -13.54
CA THR A 8 24.63 8.05 -13.09
C THR A 8 23.94 9.39 -12.82
N HIS A 9 22.61 9.49 -12.73
CA HIS A 9 21.96 10.82 -12.69
C HIS A 9 21.05 11.14 -11.49
N CYS A 10 20.85 10.25 -10.53
CA CYS A 10 20.03 10.57 -9.35
C CYS A 10 20.77 10.21 -8.06
N PRO A 11 20.97 11.15 -7.12
CA PRO A 11 21.65 10.84 -5.87
C PRO A 11 20.87 9.77 -5.09
N ASP A 12 21.60 8.94 -4.34
CA ASP A 12 21.06 7.75 -3.65
C ASP A 12 19.82 8.04 -2.79
N TRP A 13 19.75 9.24 -2.19
CA TRP A 13 18.62 9.67 -1.36
C TRP A 13 17.38 10.05 -2.18
N ALA A 14 17.54 10.66 -3.35
CA ALA A 14 16.42 11.02 -4.22
C ALA A 14 15.77 9.77 -4.82
N THR A 15 16.59 8.80 -5.23
CA THR A 15 16.10 7.49 -5.66
C THR A 15 15.33 6.77 -4.54
N ALA A 16 15.86 6.79 -3.31
CA ALA A 16 15.18 6.20 -2.16
C ALA A 16 13.83 6.86 -1.86
N LEU A 17 13.77 8.20 -1.93
CA LEU A 17 12.54 8.95 -1.67
C LEU A 17 11.49 8.73 -2.77
N LEU A 18 11.88 8.79 -4.05
CA LEU A 18 10.99 8.49 -5.18
C LEU A 18 10.47 7.04 -5.10
N ASN A 19 11.34 6.08 -4.81
CA ASN A 19 10.90 4.71 -4.57
C ASN A 19 9.98 4.63 -3.34
N GLY A 20 10.15 5.48 -2.32
CA GLY A 20 9.22 5.62 -1.21
C GLY A 20 7.78 5.91 -1.68
N PHE A 21 7.61 6.86 -2.60
CA PHE A 21 6.29 7.16 -3.17
C PHE A 21 5.74 5.99 -4.01
N SER A 22 6.57 5.38 -4.87
CA SER A 22 6.10 4.24 -5.67
C SER A 22 5.80 3.00 -4.83
N GLN A 23 6.46 2.86 -3.68
CA GLN A 23 6.31 1.72 -2.78
C GLN A 23 4.97 1.71 -2.04
N ILE A 24 4.27 2.85 -1.96
CA ILE A 24 2.84 2.91 -1.55
C ILE A 24 2.00 1.96 -2.42
N PHE A 25 2.30 1.90 -3.72
CA PHE A 25 1.67 1.01 -4.70
C PHE A 25 2.46 -0.28 -4.94
N LEU A 26 3.32 -0.63 -3.99
CA LEU A 26 4.16 -1.83 -4.04
C LEU A 26 5.05 -1.88 -5.29
N GLN A 27 5.46 -0.71 -5.82
CA GLN A 27 6.40 -0.60 -6.94
C GLN A 27 7.75 -0.07 -6.47
N ARG A 28 8.84 -0.56 -7.10
CA ARG A 28 10.19 -0.03 -6.93
C ARG A 28 10.59 0.65 -8.25
N HIS A 29 10.01 1.81 -8.53
CA HIS A 29 10.17 2.50 -9.82
C HIS A 29 10.15 4.02 -9.64
N PRO A 30 11.30 4.73 -9.78
CA PRO A 30 11.39 6.15 -9.45
C PRO A 30 10.44 7.05 -10.24
N LEU A 31 10.21 6.77 -11.53
CA LEU A 31 9.26 7.56 -12.34
C LEU A 31 7.81 7.35 -11.89
N CYS A 32 7.47 6.15 -11.40
CA CYS A 32 6.15 5.92 -10.80
C CYS A 32 6.01 6.75 -9.52
N GLY A 33 7.08 6.84 -8.73
CA GLY A 33 7.15 7.67 -7.55
C GLY A 33 7.02 9.17 -7.85
N LEU A 34 7.68 9.64 -8.92
CA LEU A 34 7.57 11.01 -9.39
C LEU A 34 6.13 11.34 -9.79
N LEU A 35 5.46 10.44 -10.53
CA LEU A 35 4.05 10.63 -10.90
C LEU A 35 3.11 10.61 -9.68
N CYS A 36 3.42 9.83 -8.64
CA CYS A 36 2.71 9.89 -7.36
C CYS A 36 2.92 11.24 -6.66
N MET A 37 4.15 11.78 -6.67
CA MET A 37 4.43 13.12 -6.14
C MET A 37 3.67 14.22 -6.90
N LEU A 38 3.67 14.16 -8.23
CA LEU A 38 2.93 15.10 -9.08
C LEU A 38 1.42 14.99 -8.86
N ALA A 39 0.90 13.78 -8.64
CA ALA A 39 -0.50 13.58 -8.28
C ALA A 39 -0.87 14.36 -7.01
N ILE A 40 -0.04 14.28 -5.96
CA ILE A 40 -0.26 15.07 -4.73
C ILE A 40 -0.13 16.56 -5.03
N LEU A 41 0.93 16.99 -5.71
CA LEU A 41 1.21 18.40 -5.98
C LEU A 41 0.07 19.08 -6.76
N PHE A 42 -0.50 18.41 -7.77
CA PHE A 42 -1.53 19.01 -8.63
C PHE A 42 -2.94 18.91 -8.07
N THR A 43 -3.22 17.95 -7.19
CA THR A 43 -4.60 17.70 -6.71
C THR A 43 -4.82 18.00 -5.24
N ALA A 44 -3.75 18.03 -4.44
CA ALA A 44 -3.78 18.35 -3.01
C ALA A 44 -2.45 18.98 -2.55
N PRO A 45 -2.07 20.17 -3.08
CA PRO A 45 -0.77 20.79 -2.81
C PRO A 45 -0.50 21.04 -1.32
N SER A 46 -1.55 21.27 -0.51
CA SER A 46 -1.43 21.43 0.95
C SER A 46 -0.88 20.18 1.65
N LEU A 47 -1.11 18.98 1.10
CA LEU A 47 -0.64 17.71 1.67
C LEU A 47 0.80 17.38 1.27
N PHE A 48 1.32 18.04 0.23
CA PHE A 48 2.63 17.73 -0.36
C PHE A 48 3.78 17.88 0.64
N GLY A 49 3.77 18.95 1.44
CA GLY A 49 4.77 19.20 2.47
C GLY A 49 4.79 18.10 3.54
N GLY A 50 3.63 17.67 4.02
CA GLY A 50 3.50 16.58 4.99
C GLY A 50 3.98 15.25 4.44
N ALA A 51 3.60 14.92 3.21
CA ALA A 51 4.05 13.72 2.49
C ALA A 51 5.58 13.64 2.41
N LEU A 52 6.23 14.72 1.96
CA LEU A 52 7.69 14.80 1.88
C LEU A 52 8.35 14.70 3.25
N LEU A 53 7.84 15.44 4.23
CA LEU A 53 8.41 15.48 5.58
C LEU A 53 8.38 14.08 6.23
N GLY A 54 7.26 13.38 6.13
CA GLY A 54 7.11 12.02 6.66
C GLY A 54 8.03 11.01 5.96
N GLY A 55 8.11 11.08 4.63
CA GLY A 55 8.99 10.21 3.84
C GLY A 55 10.48 10.43 4.11
N VAL A 56 10.90 11.68 4.23
CA VAL A 56 12.28 12.07 4.58
C VAL A 56 12.58 11.69 6.03
N ALA A 57 11.68 11.92 6.98
CA ALA A 57 11.87 11.52 8.37
C ALA A 57 12.11 10.02 8.54
N GLY A 58 11.34 9.19 7.82
CA GLY A 58 11.54 7.74 7.78
C GLY A 58 12.90 7.35 7.17
N LEU A 59 13.27 7.98 6.04
CA LEU A 59 14.57 7.75 5.37
C LEU A 59 15.76 8.13 6.25
N LEU A 60 15.71 9.31 6.90
CA LEU A 60 16.76 9.81 7.78
C LEU A 60 16.88 8.94 9.04
N THR A 61 15.76 8.50 9.62
CA THR A 61 15.75 7.55 10.74
C THR A 61 16.46 6.25 10.35
N ALA A 62 16.15 5.71 9.18
CA ALA A 62 16.80 4.50 8.68
C ALA A 62 18.30 4.70 8.40
N GLN A 63 18.70 5.86 7.88
CA GLN A 63 20.10 6.23 7.67
C GLN A 63 20.87 6.33 8.98
N ARG A 64 20.37 7.10 9.95
CA ARG A 64 21.01 7.32 11.26
C ARG A 64 21.15 6.03 12.05
N ARG A 65 20.21 5.09 11.91
CA ARG A 65 20.24 3.79 12.58
C ARG A 65 20.98 2.69 11.81
N GLY A 66 21.64 3.03 10.70
CA GLY A 66 22.46 2.08 9.93
C GLY A 66 21.67 0.95 9.27
N TYR A 67 20.40 1.19 8.89
CA TYR A 67 19.59 0.17 8.22
C TYR A 67 20.12 -0.10 6.80
N ALA A 68 19.87 -1.32 6.29
CA ALA A 68 20.45 -1.82 5.06
C ALA A 68 20.20 -0.85 3.87
N LYS A 69 21.26 -0.54 3.12
CA LYS A 69 21.20 0.41 1.99
C LYS A 69 20.21 -0.05 0.92
N ALA A 70 20.14 -1.35 0.63
CA ALA A 70 19.22 -1.92 -0.34
C ALA A 70 17.74 -1.67 0.04
N ASP A 71 17.39 -1.88 1.31
CA ASP A 71 16.04 -1.65 1.83
C ASP A 71 15.68 -0.16 1.82
N ARG A 72 16.65 0.72 2.14
CA ARG A 72 16.51 2.18 2.02
C ARG A 72 16.26 2.60 0.57
N GLN A 73 17.10 2.16 -0.37
CA GLN A 73 16.95 2.49 -1.79
C GLN A 73 15.68 1.91 -2.41
N ALA A 74 15.16 0.81 -1.87
CA ALA A 74 13.86 0.26 -2.26
C ALA A 74 12.67 1.09 -1.73
N GLY A 75 12.90 2.14 -0.93
CA GLY A 75 11.86 3.01 -0.40
C GLY A 75 11.12 2.43 0.81
N LEU A 76 11.56 1.29 1.36
CA LEU A 76 10.81 0.54 2.38
C LEU A 76 10.64 1.30 3.70
N PHE A 77 11.50 2.29 3.97
CA PHE A 77 11.43 3.10 5.20
C PHE A 77 10.73 4.45 5.01
N SER A 78 10.29 4.78 3.78
CA SER A 78 9.67 6.07 3.48
C SER A 78 8.16 5.98 3.29
N TYR A 79 7.63 4.93 2.65
CA TYR A 79 6.22 4.90 2.22
C TYR A 79 5.20 5.00 3.38
N ASN A 80 5.43 4.30 4.51
CA ASN A 80 4.57 4.42 5.68
C ASN A 80 4.60 5.84 6.27
N GLY A 81 5.78 6.47 6.28
CA GLY A 81 5.94 7.86 6.72
C GLY A 81 5.25 8.86 5.78
N ILE A 82 5.30 8.63 4.47
CA ILE A 82 4.57 9.45 3.48
C ILE A 82 3.07 9.39 3.75
N LEU A 83 2.50 8.19 3.93
CA LEU A 83 1.07 8.02 4.25
C LEU A 83 0.68 8.67 5.58
N LEU A 84 1.53 8.58 6.62
CA LEU A 84 1.31 9.28 7.89
C LEU A 84 1.36 10.80 7.73
N GLY A 85 2.29 11.32 6.92
CA GLY A 85 2.39 12.74 6.61
C GLY A 85 1.15 13.26 5.88
N LEU A 86 0.69 12.53 4.86
CA LEU A 86 -0.56 12.83 4.16
C LEU A 86 -1.76 12.83 5.10
N LEU A 87 -1.92 11.77 5.91
CA LEU A 87 -3.03 11.64 6.84
C LEU A 87 -3.04 12.78 7.87
N LEU A 88 -1.92 13.06 8.51
CA LEU A 88 -1.85 14.11 9.53
C LEU A 88 -2.09 15.50 8.94
N SER A 89 -1.58 15.77 7.73
CA SER A 89 -1.88 17.03 7.03
C SER A 89 -3.33 17.14 6.58
N LEU A 90 -4.04 16.02 6.43
CA LEU A 90 -5.45 15.98 6.08
C LEU A 90 -6.36 16.14 7.30
N THR A 91 -6.00 15.52 8.44
CA THR A 91 -6.88 15.43 9.61
C THR A 91 -6.64 16.49 10.66
N LEU A 92 -5.46 17.11 10.69
CA LEU A 92 -5.11 18.13 11.67
C LEU A 92 -5.01 19.51 11.01
N PRO A 93 -5.55 20.57 11.64
CA PRO A 93 -5.28 21.92 11.21
C PRO A 93 -3.79 22.23 11.36
N TRP A 94 -3.30 23.17 10.55
CA TRP A 94 -1.92 23.62 10.65
C TRP A 94 -1.63 24.14 12.06
N SER A 95 -0.51 23.70 12.63
CA SER A 95 0.04 24.19 13.90
C SER A 95 1.54 23.95 13.93
N ALA A 96 2.25 24.65 14.83
CA ALA A 96 3.70 24.43 15.03
C ALA A 96 4.04 23.00 15.49
N LEU A 97 3.06 22.27 16.06
CA LEU A 97 3.21 20.87 16.51
C LEU A 97 3.05 19.85 15.38
N LEU A 98 2.44 20.23 14.25
CA LEU A 98 2.16 19.29 13.17
C LEU A 98 3.45 18.74 12.51
N PRO A 99 4.43 19.57 12.10
CA PRO A 99 5.69 19.06 11.54
C PRO A 99 6.47 18.09 12.46
N PRO A 100 6.73 18.40 13.76
CA PRO A 100 7.44 17.47 14.62
C PRO A 100 6.65 16.18 14.86
N LEU A 101 5.32 16.23 14.90
CA LEU A 101 4.48 15.02 14.95
C LEU A 101 4.65 14.15 13.70
N ILE A 102 4.63 14.76 12.49
CA ILE A 102 4.88 14.04 11.23
C ILE A 102 6.27 13.40 11.23
N ILE A 103 7.30 14.13 11.70
CA ILE A 103 8.67 13.60 11.80
C ILE A 103 8.73 12.41 12.77
N ALA A 104 8.12 12.54 13.95
CA ALA A 104 8.09 11.49 14.96
C ALA A 104 7.36 10.23 14.44
N SER A 105 6.17 10.40 13.86
CA SER A 105 5.37 9.32 13.29
C SER A 105 6.08 8.65 12.11
N GLY A 106 6.68 9.43 11.21
CA GLY A 106 7.46 8.92 10.08
C GLY A 106 8.68 8.12 10.53
N GLY A 107 9.44 8.63 11.51
CA GLY A 107 10.59 7.93 12.10
C GLY A 107 10.19 6.64 12.83
N LEU A 108 9.13 6.70 13.65
CA LEU A 108 8.60 5.53 14.36
C LEU A 108 8.12 4.45 13.38
N SER A 109 7.44 4.84 12.29
CA SER A 109 7.02 3.91 11.25
C SER A 109 8.19 3.16 10.61
N ALA A 110 9.33 3.84 10.39
CA ALA A 110 10.55 3.22 9.87
C ALA A 110 11.15 2.22 10.88
N MET A 111 11.13 2.54 12.18
CA MET A 111 11.59 1.64 13.24
C MET A 111 10.73 0.37 13.34
N LEU A 112 9.41 0.52 13.29
CA LEU A 112 8.46 -0.61 13.26
C LEU A 112 8.66 -1.46 12.00
N THR A 113 8.81 -0.81 10.84
CA THR A 113 9.09 -1.49 9.57
C THR A 113 10.37 -2.31 9.63
N HIS A 114 11.46 -1.76 10.17
CA HIS A 114 12.71 -2.49 10.35
C HIS A 114 12.57 -3.70 11.27
N GLN A 115 11.87 -3.52 12.40
CA GLN A 115 11.64 -4.61 13.34
C GLN A 115 10.81 -5.73 12.73
N TRP A 116 9.87 -5.39 11.85
CA TRP A 116 9.12 -6.35 11.05
C TRP A 116 10.03 -7.09 10.07
N LEU A 117 10.79 -6.35 9.25
CA LEU A 117 11.72 -6.92 8.27
C LEU A 117 12.71 -7.90 8.90
N LYS A 118 13.25 -7.59 10.10
CA LYS A 118 14.14 -8.51 10.84
C LYS A 118 13.51 -9.88 11.11
N ARG A 119 12.21 -9.92 11.37
CA ARG A 119 11.48 -11.16 11.71
C ARG A 119 10.90 -11.86 10.48
N THR A 120 10.81 -11.19 9.33
CA THR A 120 10.06 -11.67 8.16
C THR A 120 10.88 -11.74 6.87
N ARG A 121 12.18 -12.03 6.93
CA ARG A 121 13.04 -12.11 5.73
C ARG A 121 12.80 -13.34 4.84
N GLY A 122 12.10 -14.36 5.33
CA GLY A 122 11.82 -15.56 4.55
C GLY A 122 10.70 -15.34 3.52
N HIS A 123 10.75 -16.06 2.40
CA HIS A 123 9.69 -16.07 1.38
C HIS A 123 8.32 -16.54 1.92
N ARG A 124 8.31 -17.20 3.08
CA ARG A 124 7.12 -17.67 3.79
C ARG A 124 6.73 -16.79 4.98
N CYS A 125 7.15 -15.53 5.03
CA CYS A 125 6.80 -14.61 6.11
C CYS A 125 5.83 -13.52 5.63
N LEU A 126 4.94 -13.05 6.51
CA LEU A 126 3.94 -12.03 6.13
C LEU A 126 4.65 -10.68 5.96
N PRO A 127 4.55 -10.01 4.80
CA PRO A 127 5.14 -8.70 4.62
C PRO A 127 4.40 -7.66 5.47
N ALA A 128 5.12 -6.61 5.87
CA ALA A 128 4.58 -5.54 6.70
C ALA A 128 3.45 -4.76 6.00
N TYR A 129 3.52 -4.62 4.66
CA TYR A 129 2.66 -3.74 3.89
C TYR A 129 2.55 -2.36 4.57
N THR A 130 1.36 -1.77 4.60
CA THR A 130 1.07 -0.50 5.27
C THR A 130 0.68 -0.68 6.75
N ALA A 131 0.93 -1.84 7.38
CA ALA A 131 0.55 -2.08 8.78
C ALA A 131 1.17 -1.08 9.77
N PRO A 132 2.45 -0.67 9.64
CA PRO A 132 3.00 0.40 10.47
C PRO A 132 2.25 1.72 10.33
N PHE A 133 1.83 2.08 9.11
CA PHE A 133 0.97 3.25 8.88
C PHE A 133 -0.38 3.08 9.57
N VAL A 134 -1.10 1.97 9.34
CA VAL A 134 -2.45 1.75 9.89
C VAL A 134 -2.47 1.77 11.41
N GLY A 135 -1.54 1.07 12.07
CA GLY A 135 -1.50 1.02 13.52
C GLY A 135 -1.22 2.38 14.16
N LEU A 136 -0.28 3.14 13.59
CA LEU A 136 0.00 4.50 14.04
C LEU A 136 -1.14 5.47 13.71
N ALA A 137 -1.78 5.31 12.55
CA ALA A 137 -2.92 6.12 12.15
C ALA A 137 -4.10 5.94 13.11
N TRP A 138 -4.48 4.72 13.47
CA TRP A 138 -5.55 4.49 14.45
C TRP A 138 -5.22 5.11 15.82
N LEU A 139 -3.97 4.97 16.28
CA LEU A 139 -3.53 5.61 17.53
C LEU A 139 -3.60 7.13 17.45
N LEU A 140 -3.22 7.75 16.33
CA LEU A 140 -3.24 9.20 16.19
C LEU A 140 -4.68 9.72 16.03
N MET A 141 -5.51 8.96 15.30
CA MET A 141 -6.90 9.33 15.03
C MET A 141 -7.82 9.16 16.24
N SER A 142 -7.45 8.34 17.24
CA SER A 142 -8.22 8.27 18.50
C SER A 142 -8.23 9.59 19.28
N PHE A 143 -7.34 10.53 18.93
CA PHE A 143 -7.27 11.87 19.52
C PHE A 143 -7.86 12.96 18.60
N THR A 144 -8.41 12.60 17.45
CA THR A 144 -8.98 13.56 16.48
C THR A 144 -10.47 13.33 16.31
N SER A 145 -11.24 14.42 16.25
CA SER A 145 -12.64 14.33 15.85
C SER A 145 -12.75 14.34 14.33
N PRO A 146 -13.46 13.39 13.71
CA PRO A 146 -13.67 13.43 12.26
C PRO A 146 -14.47 14.68 11.89
N GLN A 147 -13.87 15.53 11.07
CA GLN A 147 -14.57 16.61 10.39
C GLN A 147 -14.49 16.34 8.90
N SER A 148 -15.61 15.96 8.31
CA SER A 148 -15.77 16.00 6.86
C SER A 148 -17.22 16.37 6.59
N PRO A 149 -17.49 17.50 5.90
CA PRO A 149 -18.84 17.81 5.48
C PRO A 149 -19.32 16.70 4.53
N PRO A 150 -20.62 16.34 4.58
CA PRO A 150 -21.17 15.39 3.62
C PRO A 150 -21.07 15.97 2.21
N ILE A 151 -20.28 15.33 1.35
CA ILE A 151 -20.23 15.68 -0.07
C ILE A 151 -21.29 14.85 -0.78
N SER A 152 -22.26 15.53 -1.37
CA SER A 152 -23.25 14.90 -2.26
C SER A 152 -22.74 14.98 -3.68
N ILE A 153 -22.40 13.82 -4.27
CA ILE A 153 -21.98 13.71 -5.67
C ILE A 153 -23.13 13.08 -6.44
N GLU A 154 -23.56 13.73 -7.52
CA GLU A 154 -24.63 13.22 -8.38
C GLU A 154 -24.17 11.98 -9.17
N MET A 155 -25.06 11.00 -9.33
CA MET A 155 -24.77 9.79 -10.08
C MET A 155 -24.91 10.05 -11.60
N THR A 156 -23.80 10.37 -12.23
CA THR A 156 -23.69 10.59 -13.68
C THR A 156 -22.58 9.73 -14.28
N ILE A 157 -22.64 9.46 -15.60
CA ILE A 157 -21.60 8.68 -16.30
C ILE A 157 -20.19 9.30 -16.12
N PRO A 158 -19.99 10.64 -16.25
CA PRO A 158 -18.70 11.26 -15.99
C PRO A 158 -18.21 11.04 -14.56
N ASN A 159 -19.11 11.12 -13.57
CA ASN A 159 -18.74 10.91 -12.16
C ASN A 159 -18.40 9.46 -11.87
N LEU A 160 -19.03 8.48 -12.53
CA LEU A 160 -18.65 7.07 -12.44
C LEU A 160 -17.25 6.81 -13.02
N LEU A 161 -16.94 7.41 -14.18
CA LEU A 161 -15.61 7.31 -14.77
C LEU A 161 -14.55 8.01 -13.90
N ALA A 162 -14.89 9.17 -13.34
CA ALA A 162 -14.03 9.88 -12.40
C ALA A 162 -13.80 9.05 -11.13
N ALA A 163 -14.85 8.45 -10.56
CA ALA A 163 -14.79 7.61 -9.37
C ALA A 163 -13.87 6.40 -9.55
N HIS A 164 -13.91 5.78 -10.72
CA HIS A 164 -13.03 4.68 -11.07
C HIS A 164 -11.54 5.09 -10.99
N LEU A 165 -11.18 6.26 -11.51
CA LEU A 165 -9.82 6.79 -11.39
C LEU A 165 -9.50 7.25 -9.97
N SER A 166 -10.42 7.97 -9.32
CA SER A 166 -10.28 8.43 -7.94
C SER A 166 -10.01 7.28 -6.98
N GLY A 167 -10.51 6.06 -7.24
CA GLY A 167 -10.18 4.87 -6.45
C GLY A 167 -8.68 4.56 -6.37
N LEU A 168 -7.90 4.87 -7.41
CA LEU A 168 -6.43 4.77 -7.35
C LEU A 168 -5.82 5.93 -6.55
N GLY A 169 -6.35 7.14 -6.70
CA GLY A 169 -5.94 8.32 -5.95
C GLY A 169 -6.15 8.18 -4.44
N GLN A 170 -7.26 7.56 -4.04
CA GLN A 170 -7.63 7.35 -2.64
C GLN A 170 -6.64 6.48 -1.86
N VAL A 171 -5.79 5.71 -2.53
CA VAL A 171 -4.65 5.02 -1.88
C VAL A 171 -3.72 6.02 -1.16
N MET A 172 -3.62 7.25 -1.66
CA MET A 172 -2.89 8.37 -1.06
C MET A 172 -3.83 9.47 -0.52
N PHE A 173 -5.09 9.15 -0.24
CA PHE A 173 -6.13 10.10 0.19
C PHE A 173 -6.47 11.19 -0.85
N LEU A 174 -6.20 10.93 -2.13
CA LEU A 174 -6.46 11.89 -3.22
C LEU A 174 -7.78 11.53 -3.93
N GLY A 175 -8.88 12.15 -3.50
CA GLY A 175 -10.21 11.98 -4.11
C GLY A 175 -10.40 12.69 -5.46
N HIS A 176 -9.39 12.67 -6.34
CA HIS A 176 -9.40 13.41 -7.60
C HIS A 176 -9.02 12.52 -8.79
N PRO A 177 -9.77 12.53 -9.91
CA PRO A 177 -9.53 11.61 -11.03
C PRO A 177 -8.17 11.85 -11.70
N VAL A 178 -7.68 13.09 -11.75
CA VAL A 178 -6.34 13.41 -12.29
C VAL A 178 -5.23 12.75 -11.45
N ALA A 179 -5.39 12.65 -10.13
CA ALA A 179 -4.43 11.94 -9.28
C ALA A 179 -4.42 10.46 -9.66
N GLY A 180 -5.61 9.86 -9.79
CA GLY A 180 -5.81 8.51 -10.27
C GLY A 180 -5.16 8.23 -11.62
N ALA A 181 -5.31 9.14 -12.59
CA ALA A 181 -4.74 9.02 -13.93
C ALA A 181 -3.21 9.06 -13.92
N LEU A 182 -2.62 9.97 -13.13
CA LEU A 182 -1.15 10.06 -12.96
C LEU A 182 -0.59 8.79 -12.30
N ILE A 183 -1.27 8.28 -11.27
CA ILE A 183 -0.90 7.03 -10.59
C ILE A 183 -1.04 5.83 -11.55
N ALA A 184 -2.15 5.75 -12.29
CA ALA A 184 -2.36 4.71 -13.30
C ALA A 184 -1.26 4.71 -14.36
N THR A 185 -0.85 5.90 -14.83
CA THR A 185 0.27 6.07 -15.76
C THR A 185 1.58 5.60 -15.13
N GLY A 186 1.84 5.96 -13.88
CA GLY A 186 3.03 5.50 -13.14
C GLY A 186 3.07 3.97 -12.99
N LEU A 187 1.93 3.37 -12.68
CA LEU A 187 1.78 1.91 -12.62
C LEU A 187 1.98 1.26 -13.98
N LEU A 188 1.45 1.82 -15.07
CA LEU A 188 1.63 1.30 -16.43
C LEU A 188 3.10 1.31 -16.86
N LEU A 189 3.83 2.37 -16.49
CA LEU A 189 5.27 2.49 -16.74
C LEU A 189 6.08 1.48 -15.90
N ALA A 190 5.69 1.27 -14.64
CA ALA A 190 6.39 0.34 -13.75
C ALA A 190 6.09 -1.13 -14.07
N ASN A 191 4.81 -1.48 -14.24
CA ASN A 191 4.33 -2.84 -14.50
C ASN A 191 2.89 -2.83 -15.05
N ARG A 192 2.76 -3.01 -16.38
CA ARG A 192 1.46 -3.04 -17.09
C ARG A 192 0.45 -4.06 -16.54
N ARG A 193 0.92 -5.25 -16.16
CA ARG A 193 0.04 -6.29 -15.59
C ARG A 193 -0.52 -5.84 -14.23
N ALA A 194 0.33 -5.30 -13.37
CA ALA A 194 -0.09 -4.79 -12.07
C ALA A 194 -1.07 -3.61 -12.22
N ALA A 195 -0.82 -2.73 -13.20
CA ALA A 195 -1.72 -1.62 -13.53
C ALA A 195 -3.11 -2.10 -13.98
N GLY A 196 -3.18 -3.11 -14.85
CA GLY A 196 -4.47 -3.70 -15.27
C GLY A 196 -5.25 -4.28 -14.09
N TRP A 197 -4.58 -4.98 -13.18
CA TRP A 197 -5.18 -5.50 -11.94
C TRP A 197 -5.62 -4.39 -10.98
N ALA A 198 -4.84 -3.31 -10.85
CA ALA A 198 -5.20 -2.15 -10.04
C ALA A 198 -6.49 -1.48 -10.56
N LEU A 199 -6.57 -1.23 -11.87
CA LEU A 199 -7.77 -0.68 -12.50
C LEU A 199 -8.96 -1.62 -12.27
N PHE A 200 -8.81 -2.91 -12.55
CA PHE A 200 -9.87 -3.88 -12.31
C PHE A 200 -10.36 -3.89 -10.85
N GLY A 201 -9.43 -3.90 -9.88
CA GLY A 201 -9.76 -3.81 -8.46
C GLY A 201 -10.55 -2.54 -8.11
N SER A 202 -10.18 -1.40 -8.70
CA SER A 202 -10.91 -0.14 -8.52
C SER A 202 -12.36 -0.24 -9.02
N VAL A 203 -12.59 -0.84 -10.20
CA VAL A 203 -13.95 -1.08 -10.73
C VAL A 203 -14.75 -1.97 -9.79
N VAL A 204 -14.20 -3.10 -9.35
CA VAL A 204 -14.92 -4.03 -8.47
C VAL A 204 -15.30 -3.37 -7.15
N GLY A 205 -14.40 -2.61 -6.54
CA GLY A 205 -14.69 -1.86 -5.32
C GLY A 205 -15.78 -0.79 -5.53
N LEU A 206 -15.71 -0.05 -6.65
CA LEU A 206 -16.74 0.92 -7.03
C LEU A 206 -18.12 0.25 -7.15
N VAL A 207 -18.22 -0.82 -7.92
CA VAL A 207 -19.47 -1.56 -8.15
C VAL A 207 -20.02 -2.14 -6.86
N PHE A 208 -19.16 -2.69 -6.00
CA PHE A 208 -19.60 -3.21 -4.72
C PHE A 208 -20.18 -2.11 -3.82
N THR A 209 -19.48 -0.99 -3.66
CA THR A 209 -19.97 0.11 -2.81
C THR A 209 -21.29 0.70 -3.35
N LEU A 210 -21.49 0.71 -4.67
CA LEU A 210 -22.79 1.03 -5.27
C LEU A 210 -23.87 0.02 -4.91
N SER A 211 -23.58 -1.29 -4.91
CA SER A 211 -24.54 -2.31 -4.49
C SER A 211 -24.93 -2.22 -3.01
N GLN A 212 -24.06 -1.64 -2.18
CA GLN A 212 -24.35 -1.31 -0.77
C GLN A 212 -25.13 0.01 -0.61
N HIS A 213 -25.55 0.66 -1.70
CA HIS A 213 -26.26 1.94 -1.72
C HIS A 213 -25.46 3.11 -1.13
N GLU A 214 -24.12 2.99 -1.01
CA GLU A 214 -23.23 4.03 -0.50
C GLU A 214 -22.70 4.94 -1.62
N ASN A 215 -23.60 5.62 -2.32
CA ASN A 215 -23.28 6.39 -3.54
C ASN A 215 -22.18 7.44 -3.35
N ALA A 216 -22.18 8.17 -2.22
CA ALA A 216 -21.15 9.18 -1.94
C ALA A 216 -19.75 8.56 -1.76
N ALA A 217 -19.65 7.43 -1.07
CA ALA A 217 -18.38 6.71 -0.88
C ALA A 217 -17.90 6.06 -2.19
N ALA A 218 -18.83 5.53 -2.98
CA ALA A 218 -18.55 4.99 -4.31
C ALA A 218 -17.99 6.07 -5.24
N LEU A 219 -18.70 7.20 -5.39
CA LEU A 219 -18.35 8.25 -6.34
C LEU A 219 -17.11 9.05 -5.95
N SER A 220 -16.77 9.09 -4.65
CA SER A 220 -15.49 9.64 -4.17
C SER A 220 -14.31 8.68 -4.33
N GLY A 221 -14.54 7.43 -4.77
CA GLY A 221 -13.52 6.40 -4.97
C GLY A 221 -13.13 5.64 -3.69
N LEU A 222 -13.79 5.90 -2.55
CA LEU A 222 -13.46 5.26 -1.26
C LEU A 222 -13.74 3.75 -1.25
N GLY A 223 -14.60 3.25 -2.13
CA GLY A 223 -14.84 1.81 -2.30
C GLY A 223 -13.69 1.04 -2.96
N GLY A 224 -12.84 1.71 -3.75
CA GLY A 224 -11.91 1.06 -4.67
C GLY A 224 -10.49 0.80 -4.14
N TYR A 225 -9.99 1.64 -3.23
CA TYR A 225 -8.55 1.71 -2.97
C TYR A 225 -7.97 0.48 -2.26
N ASN A 226 -8.72 -0.16 -1.35
CA ASN A 226 -8.29 -1.41 -0.73
C ASN A 226 -8.18 -2.54 -1.78
N CYS A 227 -9.13 -2.60 -2.71
CA CYS A 227 -9.13 -3.55 -3.81
C CYS A 227 -7.94 -3.33 -4.76
N VAL A 228 -7.62 -2.07 -5.06
CA VAL A 228 -6.42 -1.68 -5.84
C VAL A 228 -5.15 -2.25 -5.19
N LEU A 229 -4.96 -2.05 -3.89
CA LEU A 229 -3.77 -2.51 -3.18
C LEU A 229 -3.67 -4.04 -3.11
N VAL A 230 -4.78 -4.75 -2.87
CA VAL A 230 -4.76 -6.21 -2.89
C VAL A 230 -4.43 -6.74 -4.28
N ALA A 231 -5.05 -6.16 -5.31
CA ALA A 231 -4.78 -6.54 -6.69
C ALA A 231 -3.30 -6.35 -7.04
N LEU A 232 -2.69 -5.24 -6.63
CA LEU A 232 -1.26 -4.97 -6.79
C LEU A 232 -0.38 -5.98 -6.04
N ALA A 233 -0.71 -6.29 -4.79
CA ALA A 233 0.07 -7.21 -3.97
C ALA A 233 0.07 -8.64 -4.50
N ILE A 234 -1.12 -9.17 -4.80
CA ILE A 234 -1.28 -10.59 -5.14
C ILE A 234 -0.91 -10.85 -6.60
N SER A 235 -1.23 -9.94 -7.53
CA SER A 235 -0.91 -10.13 -8.95
C SER A 235 0.59 -10.11 -9.26
N ARG A 236 1.39 -9.49 -8.38
CA ARG A 236 2.85 -9.47 -8.47
C ARG A 236 3.48 -10.78 -7.97
N GLN A 237 2.89 -11.40 -6.94
CA GLN A 237 3.39 -12.65 -6.36
C GLN A 237 2.93 -13.88 -7.14
N HIS A 238 1.71 -13.84 -7.70
CA HIS A 238 1.08 -15.00 -8.31
C HIS A 238 0.71 -14.77 -9.78
N ARG A 239 1.00 -15.77 -10.62
CA ARG A 239 0.63 -15.75 -12.04
C ARG A 239 -0.84 -16.10 -12.27
N GLN A 240 -1.45 -16.86 -11.36
CA GLN A 240 -2.83 -17.34 -11.46
C GLN A 240 -3.82 -16.20 -11.18
N PRO A 241 -4.81 -15.95 -12.07
CA PRO A 241 -5.72 -14.81 -11.95
C PRO A 241 -6.76 -14.96 -10.83
N TRP A 242 -7.07 -16.19 -10.40
CA TRP A 242 -8.06 -16.43 -9.35
C TRP A 242 -7.61 -15.93 -7.96
N LEU A 243 -6.29 -15.88 -7.69
CA LEU A 243 -5.75 -15.39 -6.43
C LEU A 243 -5.95 -13.88 -6.23
N PRO A 244 -5.61 -13.00 -7.20
CA PRO A 244 -5.98 -11.59 -7.14
C PRO A 244 -7.49 -11.37 -7.03
N LEU A 245 -8.31 -12.16 -7.76
CA LEU A 245 -9.78 -12.08 -7.67
C LEU A 245 -10.29 -12.40 -6.25
N LEU A 246 -9.79 -13.48 -5.65
CA LEU A 246 -10.11 -13.85 -4.28
C LEU A 246 -9.69 -12.75 -3.30
N GLY A 247 -8.50 -12.15 -3.50
CA GLY A 247 -8.03 -11.06 -2.67
C GLY A 247 -8.90 -9.81 -2.77
N ILE A 248 -9.31 -9.44 -3.98
CA ILE A 248 -10.24 -8.33 -4.20
C ILE A 248 -11.56 -8.62 -3.48
N LEU A 249 -12.12 -9.82 -3.65
CA LEU A 249 -13.36 -10.23 -2.97
C LEU A 249 -13.22 -10.12 -1.43
N LEU A 250 -12.10 -10.59 -0.86
CA LEU A 250 -11.85 -10.48 0.57
C LEU A 250 -11.75 -9.02 1.04
N ALA A 251 -11.04 -8.15 0.32
CA ALA A 251 -10.95 -6.74 0.69
C ALA A 251 -12.32 -6.05 0.67
N VAL A 252 -13.12 -6.34 -0.34
CA VAL A 252 -14.49 -5.85 -0.48
C VAL A 252 -15.34 -6.28 0.73
N MET A 253 -15.30 -7.57 1.09
CA MET A 253 -16.08 -8.11 2.22
C MET A 253 -15.59 -7.60 3.59
N LEU A 254 -14.28 -7.39 3.75
CA LEU A 254 -13.69 -6.93 5.01
C LEU A 254 -13.93 -5.44 5.28
N THR A 255 -14.07 -4.62 4.23
CA THR A 255 -14.16 -3.15 4.37
C THR A 255 -15.35 -2.69 5.24
N PRO A 256 -16.59 -3.17 5.02
CA PRO A 256 -17.73 -2.84 5.90
C PRO A 256 -17.56 -3.32 7.34
N GLY A 257 -16.76 -4.36 7.58
CA GLY A 257 -16.50 -4.83 8.95
C GLY A 257 -15.83 -3.78 9.83
N PHE A 258 -14.97 -2.94 9.26
CA PHE A 258 -14.31 -1.87 10.02
C PHE A 258 -15.25 -0.72 10.37
N THR A 259 -16.19 -0.38 9.48
CA THR A 259 -17.18 0.67 9.75
C THR A 259 -18.10 0.24 10.89
N VAL A 260 -18.51 -1.03 10.93
CA VAL A 260 -19.29 -1.62 12.05
C VAL A 260 -18.51 -1.58 13.37
N LEU A 261 -17.19 -1.76 13.34
CA LEU A 261 -16.32 -1.67 14.52
C LEU A 261 -16.01 -0.24 14.96
N GLY A 262 -16.53 0.78 14.24
CA GLY A 262 -16.23 2.19 14.52
C GLY A 262 -14.79 2.60 14.21
N LEU A 263 -14.07 1.80 13.40
CA LEU A 263 -12.70 2.08 13.00
C LEU A 263 -12.68 2.59 11.55
N PRO A 264 -11.88 3.63 11.23
CA PRO A 264 -11.64 3.98 9.85
C PRO A 264 -10.93 2.79 9.17
N PRO A 265 -11.43 2.28 8.03
CA PRO A 265 -10.86 1.10 7.39
C PRO A 265 -9.39 1.32 7.03
N LEU A 266 -9.04 2.53 6.60
CA LEU A 266 -7.72 2.85 6.04
C LEU A 266 -7.31 1.71 5.07
N THR A 267 -6.05 1.30 5.10
CA THR A 267 -5.57 0.17 4.29
C THR A 267 -5.61 -1.17 5.03
N ALA A 268 -6.33 -1.27 6.16
CA ALA A 268 -6.43 -2.48 6.95
C ALA A 268 -7.11 -3.65 6.22
N PRO A 269 -8.25 -3.46 5.50
CA PRO A 269 -8.86 -4.53 4.71
C PRO A 269 -7.89 -5.15 3.70
N PHE A 270 -7.09 -4.31 3.03
CA PHE A 270 -6.04 -4.76 2.12
C PHE A 270 -5.01 -5.67 2.79
N ILE A 271 -4.49 -5.24 3.94
CA ILE A 271 -3.47 -5.98 4.69
C ILE A 271 -4.01 -7.35 5.12
N LEU A 272 -5.20 -7.36 5.71
CA LEU A 272 -5.83 -8.59 6.20
C LEU A 272 -6.14 -9.56 5.06
N ALA A 273 -6.71 -9.09 3.95
CA ALA A 273 -6.97 -9.92 2.78
C ALA A 273 -5.68 -10.59 2.26
N CYS A 274 -4.60 -9.82 2.13
CA CYS A 274 -3.31 -10.35 1.68
C CYS A 274 -2.69 -11.34 2.68
N TRP A 275 -2.82 -11.09 3.98
CA TRP A 275 -2.32 -12.00 5.01
C TRP A 275 -3.12 -13.29 5.08
N LEU A 276 -4.44 -13.24 4.92
CA LEU A 276 -5.31 -14.43 4.88
C LEU A 276 -4.94 -15.36 3.72
N ILE A 277 -4.77 -14.81 2.51
CA ILE A 277 -4.34 -15.60 1.34
C ILE A 277 -2.96 -16.22 1.55
N GLN A 278 -2.01 -15.47 2.08
CA GLN A 278 -0.66 -16.00 2.32
C GLN A 278 -0.61 -17.04 3.45
N ALA A 279 -1.38 -16.84 4.53
CA ALA A 279 -1.45 -17.76 5.65
C ALA A 279 -2.12 -19.08 5.25
N THR A 280 -3.23 -19.02 4.51
CA THR A 280 -3.92 -20.21 3.98
C THR A 280 -3.04 -21.00 3.01
N GLY A 281 -2.33 -20.32 2.09
CA GLY A 281 -1.37 -20.97 1.21
C GLY A 281 -0.23 -21.68 1.96
N ARG A 282 0.23 -21.12 3.09
CA ARG A 282 1.24 -21.77 3.95
C ARG A 282 0.68 -22.99 4.66
N ALA A 283 -0.50 -22.88 5.25
CA ALA A 283 -1.15 -23.98 5.95
C ALA A 283 -1.39 -25.16 5.01
N TRP A 284 -1.89 -24.91 3.79
CA TRP A 284 -2.07 -25.95 2.78
C TRP A 284 -0.75 -26.61 2.40
N HIS A 285 0.29 -25.80 2.13
CA HIS A 285 1.58 -26.35 1.74
C HIS A 285 2.19 -27.22 2.85
N GLN A 286 2.07 -26.79 4.12
CA GLN A 286 2.53 -27.61 5.25
C GLN A 286 1.74 -28.91 5.34
N ALA A 287 0.41 -28.86 5.26
CA ALA A 287 -0.44 -30.06 5.25
C ALA A 287 -0.10 -31.01 4.09
N SER A 288 0.25 -30.49 2.91
CA SER A 288 0.68 -31.31 1.77
C SER A 288 2.02 -32.00 1.98
N LEU A 289 2.95 -31.38 2.70
CA LEU A 289 4.24 -31.97 3.07
C LEU A 289 4.05 -33.05 4.14
N ASP A 290 3.20 -32.79 5.13
CA ASP A 290 2.91 -33.73 6.22
C ASP A 290 2.13 -34.96 5.70
N SER A 291 1.38 -34.82 4.61
CA SER A 291 0.60 -35.90 3.97
C SER A 291 1.38 -36.68 2.90
N ALA A 292 2.60 -36.24 2.53
CA ALA A 292 3.40 -36.94 1.52
C ALA A 292 3.91 -38.28 2.09
N PRO A 293 3.64 -39.42 1.44
CA PRO A 293 4.06 -40.71 1.96
C PRO A 293 5.60 -40.75 2.10
N CYS A 294 6.09 -41.10 3.29
CA CYS A 294 7.51 -41.30 3.53
C CYS A 294 8.03 -42.32 2.51
N ALA A 295 8.92 -41.88 1.61
CA ALA A 295 9.61 -42.80 0.70
C ALA A 295 10.30 -43.88 1.56
N PRO A 296 10.05 -45.19 1.31
CA PRO A 296 10.73 -46.22 2.06
C PRO A 296 12.23 -46.06 1.79
N ARG A 297 13.02 -45.82 2.85
CA ARG A 297 14.47 -45.93 2.77
C ARG A 297 14.77 -47.33 2.26
N GLY A 298 15.16 -47.45 1.00
CA GLY A 298 15.65 -48.69 0.43
C GLY A 298 16.80 -49.18 1.29
N ASN A 299 16.56 -50.21 2.09
CA ASN A 299 17.63 -51.01 2.70
C ASN A 299 18.36 -51.67 1.53
N HIS A 300 19.41 -51.04 1.03
CA HIS A 300 20.37 -51.76 0.20
C HIS A 300 21.08 -52.77 1.13
N PRO A 301 20.91 -54.10 0.93
CA PRO A 301 21.66 -55.07 1.70
C PRO A 301 23.14 -54.83 1.40
N ARG A 302 23.92 -54.63 2.46
CA ARG A 302 25.39 -54.61 2.37
C ARG A 302 25.81 -56.02 1.96
N LEU A 303 26.14 -56.21 0.69
CA LEU A 303 26.81 -57.40 0.20
C LEU A 303 28.13 -57.54 0.98
N ARG A 304 28.25 -58.63 1.73
CA ARG A 304 29.51 -59.10 2.31
C ARG A 304 30.29 -59.84 1.24
#